data_AF-A0AAW0L7N4-F1
#
_entry.id   AF-A0AAW0L7N4-F1
#
_cell.length_a   1.000
_cell.length_b   1.000
_cell.length_c   1.000
_cell.angle_alpha   90.00
_cell.angle_beta   90.00
_cell.angle_gamma   90.00
#
_symmetry.space_group_name_H-M   'P 1'
#
loop_
_entity.id
_entity.type
_entity.pdbx_description
1 polymer ?
#
loop_
_entity_poly.entity_id
_entity_poly.type
_entity_poly.pdbx_seq_one_letter_code
_entity_poly.pdbx_strand_id
1 'polypeptide(L)' 'MAEKILDHSSGNVAQDFYHRFKASQMGEIGITVSTYWMVPKYQTISSSNAASRALDFAFGWI' A
#
# COMPACT_ATOMS: atom_id res chain seq x y z
N MET A 1 -14.43 15.41 17.29
CA MET A 1 -14.23 14.58 16.08
C MET A 1 -12.88 15.00 15.53
N ALA A 2 -11.87 14.12 15.60
CA ALA A 2 -10.50 14.48 15.22
C ALA A 2 -10.43 14.69 13.71
N GLU A 3 -10.02 15.88 13.33
CA GLU A 3 -9.88 16.32 11.96
C GLU A 3 -8.79 15.51 11.25
N LYS A 4 -9.17 14.91 10.12
CA LYS A 4 -8.26 14.21 9.23
C LYS A 4 -7.28 15.25 8.67
N ILE A 5 -6.01 15.07 8.99
CA ILE A 5 -4.83 15.91 8.67
C ILE A 5 -5.03 16.75 7.39
N LEU A 6 -5.21 18.06 7.57
CA LEU A 6 -5.55 19.08 6.55
C LEU A 6 -4.42 19.38 5.54
N ASP A 7 -3.18 19.08 5.87
CA ASP A 7 -1.98 19.57 5.15
C ASP A 7 -1.31 18.50 4.26
N HIS A 8 -2.00 17.38 4.03
CA HIS A 8 -1.46 16.22 3.30
C HIS A 8 -0.18 15.61 3.92
N SER A 9 0.18 15.95 5.16
CA SER A 9 1.44 15.51 5.80
C SER A 9 1.45 14.05 6.29
N SER A 10 0.51 13.22 5.85
CA SER A 10 0.29 11.87 6.40
C SER A 10 1.57 11.02 6.45
N GLY A 11 2.43 11.12 5.43
CA GLY A 11 3.73 10.45 5.41
C GLY A 11 4.70 10.95 6.47
N ASN A 12 4.79 12.27 6.66
CA ASN A 12 5.68 12.90 7.65
C ASN A 12 5.25 12.58 9.09
N VAL A 13 3.94 12.54 9.35
CA VAL A 13 3.41 12.21 10.68
C VAL A 13 3.67 10.75 11.02
N ALA A 14 3.51 9.83 10.05
CA ALA A 14 3.86 8.42 10.23
C ALA A 14 5.37 8.26 10.51
N GLN A 15 6.21 9.01 9.79
CA GLN A 15 7.66 9.01 9.98
C GLN A 15 8.04 9.51 11.38
N ASP A 16 7.50 10.64 11.82
CA ASP A 16 7.83 11.24 13.12
C ASP A 16 7.34 10.34 14.28
N PHE A 17 6.15 9.76 14.17
CA PHE A 17 5.64 8.79 15.14
C PHE A 17 6.55 7.55 15.24
N TYR A 18 6.98 6.99 14.10
CA TYR A 18 7.89 5.84 14.09
C TYR A 18 9.20 6.14 14.84
N HIS A 19 9.87 7.25 14.53
CA HIS A 19 11.16 7.56 15.17
C HIS A 19 11.04 7.83 16.67
N ARG A 20 9.92 8.43 17.11
CA ARG A 20 9.67 8.72 18.53
C ARG A 20 9.48 7.46 19.37
N PHE A 21 8.86 6.41 18.81
CA PHE A 21 8.44 5.24 19.60
C PHE A 21 9.19 3.94 19.28
N LYS A 22 9.91 3.86 18.14
CA LYS A 22 10.64 2.64 17.74
C LYS A 22 11.63 2.16 18.81
N ALA A 23 12.40 3.07 19.40
CA ALA A 23 13.47 2.72 20.34
C ALA A 23 12.94 2.15 21.67
N SER A 24 11.77 2.60 22.12
CA SER A 24 11.19 2.21 23.40
C SER A 24 10.20 1.05 23.29
N GLN A 25 9.42 0.99 22.20
CA GLN A 25 8.38 -0.02 22.02
C GLN A 25 8.86 -1.23 21.21
N MET A 26 9.92 -1.08 20.40
CA MET A 26 10.49 -2.14 19.55
C MET A 26 9.45 -2.85 18.66
N GLY A 27 8.33 -2.18 18.36
CA GLY A 27 7.25 -2.72 17.54
C GLY A 27 7.51 -2.56 16.04
N GLU A 28 6.78 -3.34 15.25
CA GLU A 28 6.78 -3.25 13.79
C GLU A 28 5.56 -2.46 13.30
N ILE A 29 5.77 -1.61 12.28
CA ILE A 29 4.69 -0.88 11.60
C ILE A 29 4.61 -1.41 10.18
N GLY A 30 3.40 -1.79 9.77
CA GLY A 30 3.10 -2.23 8.41
C GLY A 30 1.70 -1.77 7.99
N ILE A 31 1.39 -1.98 6.72
CA ILE A 31 0.06 -1.78 6.16
C ILE A 31 -0.50 -3.12 5.72
N THR A 32 -1.82 -3.30 5.83
CA THR A 32 -2.51 -4.48 5.31
C THR A 32 -3.22 -4.10 4.02
N VAL A 33 -2.86 -4.76 2.93
CA VAL A 33 -3.47 -4.55 1.61
C VAL A 33 -4.20 -5.81 1.19
N SER A 34 -5.47 -5.67 0.82
CA SER A 34 -6.24 -6.77 0.23
C SER A 34 -5.99 -6.78 -1.27
N THR A 35 -5.62 -7.94 -1.82
CA THR A 35 -5.39 -8.09 -3.26
C THR A 35 -5.92 -9.44 -3.75
N TYR A 36 -6.01 -9.59 -5.06
CA TYR A 36 -6.48 -10.79 -5.75
C TYR A 36 -5.34 -11.44 -6.54
N TRP A 37 -5.46 -12.75 -6.75
CA TRP A 37 -4.61 -13.46 -7.71
C TRP A 37 -5.16 -13.29 -9.14
N MET A 38 -4.51 -12.42 -9.91
CA MET A 38 -4.91 -12.14 -11.30
C MET A 38 -4.38 -13.22 -12.26
N VAL A 39 -5.27 -13.86 -13.03
CA VAL A 39 -4.90 -14.90 -14.00
C VAL A 39 -5.21 -14.42 -15.43
N PRO A 40 -4.28 -14.57 -16.40
CA PRO A 40 -4.55 -14.23 -17.79
C PRO A 40 -5.70 -15.05 -18.37
N LYS A 41 -6.62 -14.40 -19.10
CA LYS A 41 -7.76 -15.08 -19.73
C LYS A 41 -7.34 -16.07 -20.84
N TYR A 42 -6.30 -15.73 -21.60
CA TYR A 42 -5.75 -16.54 -22.69
C TYR A 42 -4.23 -16.61 -22.59
N GLN A 43 -3.62 -17.63 -23.20
CA GLN A 43 -2.16 -17.78 -23.30
C GLN A 43 -1.57 -16.83 -24.37
N THR A 44 -1.78 -15.54 -24.19
CA THR A 44 -1.29 -14.48 -25.08
C THR A 44 -0.59 -13.40 -24.27
N ILE A 45 0.42 -12.75 -24.86
CA ILE A 45 1.15 -11.66 -24.22
C ILE A 45 0.20 -10.54 -23.78
N SER A 46 -0.81 -10.21 -24.60
CA SER A 46 -1.80 -9.18 -24.28
C SER A 46 -2.60 -9.52 -23.01
N SER A 47 -3.02 -10.78 -22.86
CA SER A 47 -3.76 -11.22 -21.66
C SER A 47 -2.88 -11.22 -20.42
N SER A 48 -1.60 -11.60 -20.54
CA SER A 48 -0.64 -11.51 -19.45
C SER A 48 -0.43 -10.06 -19.01
N ASN A 49 -0.22 -9.15 -19.97
CA ASN A 49 -0.06 -7.72 -19.68
C ASN A 49 -1.33 -7.10 -19.08
N ALA A 50 -2.52 -7.60 -19.43
CA ALA A 50 -3.77 -7.18 -18.81
C ALA A 50 -3.86 -7.64 -17.35
N ALA A 51 -3.50 -8.90 -17.05
CA ALA A 51 -3.48 -9.42 -15.68
C ALA A 51 -2.47 -8.67 -14.80
N SER A 52 -1.25 -8.40 -15.30
CA SER A 52 -0.26 -7.59 -14.59
C SER A 52 -0.78 -6.19 -14.28
N ARG A 53 -1.35 -5.49 -15.27
CA ARG A 53 -1.92 -4.15 -15.05
C ARG A 53 -3.04 -4.17 -14.01
N ALA A 54 -3.93 -5.16 -14.05
CA ALA A 54 -4.99 -5.28 -13.05
C ALA A 54 -4.43 -5.45 -11.62
N LEU A 55 -3.33 -6.19 -11.47
CA LEU A 55 -2.61 -6.32 -10.20
C LEU A 55 -1.95 -5.00 -9.79
N ASP A 56 -1.31 -4.28 -10.71
CA ASP A 56 -0.71 -2.97 -10.45
C ASP A 56 -1.76 -1.96 -9.96
N PHE A 57 -2.96 -1.98 -10.56
CA PHE A 57 -4.09 -1.15 -10.10
C PHE A 57 -4.59 -1.55 -8.71
N ALA A 58 -4.63 -2.85 -8.39
CA ALA A 58 -5.17 -3.35 -7.12
C ALA A 58 -4.18 -3.24 -5.95
N PHE A 59 -2.89 -3.42 -6.20
CA PHE A 59 -1.84 -3.47 -5.19
C PHE A 59 -0.80 -2.34 -5.33
N GLY A 60 -0.37 -2.04 -6.57
CA GLY A 60 0.70 -1.10 -6.85
C GLY A 60 0.33 0.39 -6.67
N TRP A 61 -0.95 0.71 -6.51
CA TRP A 61 -1.46 2.07 -6.24
C TRP A 61 -1.73 2.34 -4.75
N ILE A 62 -1.24 1.50 -3.84
CA ILE A 62 -1.30 1.80 -2.40
C ILE A 62 -0.08 2.62 -1.99
#